data_AF-A0A8S3QW57-F1
#
_entry.id   AF-A0A8S3QW57-F1
#
_cell.length_a   1.000
_cell.length_b   1.000
_cell.length_c   1.000
_cell.angle_alpha   90.00
_cell.angle_beta   90.00
_cell.angle_gamma   90.00
#
_symmetry.space_group_name_H-M   'P 1'
#
loop_
_entity.id
_entity.type
_entity.pdbx_description
1 polymer ?
#
loop_
_entity_poly.entity_id
_entity_poly.type
_entity_poly.pdbx_seq_one_letter_code
_entity_poly.pdbx_strand_id
1 'polypeptide(L)'
;MIYTKEKEIERLQKEIGKLSRQVMLQQLFIEEKIRSDGDSGLKQTRIINDGTKPYHFPTTRSKRGVAAIHDHSHMKRTIGVGEFVAVLNGVEFRTRHNDPELRMPSTTSNNFLETEEIPFPDVPPEVTQKPTEAGQVQEMREWFRAFNDQNHTERDYRKYFKPVLCYLEGMWVYDNYSHILEPFLSDRHQFDASTLMISKRK
;
A
#
# COMPACT_ATOMS: atom_id res chain seq x y z
N MET A 1 -29.17 -45.83 -39.41
CA MET A 1 -28.19 -45.70 -38.31
C MET A 1 -27.00 -44.77 -38.62
N ILE A 2 -26.92 -44.14 -39.80
CA ILE A 2 -25.82 -43.24 -40.21
C ILE A 2 -26.05 -41.79 -39.72
N TYR A 3 -27.28 -41.30 -39.78
CA TYR A 3 -27.70 -39.97 -39.31
C TYR A 3 -27.38 -39.65 -37.84
N THR A 4 -27.23 -40.66 -36.99
CA THR A 4 -26.94 -40.48 -35.56
C THR A 4 -25.46 -40.13 -35.34
N LYS A 5 -24.55 -40.70 -36.15
CA LYS A 5 -23.12 -40.44 -36.06
C LYS A 5 -22.76 -39.06 -36.58
N GLU A 6 -23.39 -38.60 -37.65
CA GLU A 6 -23.18 -37.25 -38.18
C GLU A 6 -23.60 -36.17 -37.18
N LYS A 7 -24.76 -36.34 -36.52
CA LYS A 7 -25.20 -35.43 -35.44
C LYS A 7 -24.26 -35.45 -34.25
N GLU A 8 -23.69 -36.60 -33.91
CA GLU A 8 -22.75 -36.72 -32.81
C GLU A 8 -21.39 -36.08 -33.15
N ILE A 9 -20.92 -36.22 -34.39
CA ILE A 9 -19.75 -35.51 -34.92
C ILE A 9 -19.99 -33.99 -34.89
N GLU A 10 -21.16 -33.52 -35.35
CA GLU A 10 -21.50 -32.10 -35.33
C GLU A 10 -21.56 -31.54 -33.90
N ARG A 11 -22.12 -32.32 -32.95
CA ARG A 11 -22.11 -31.97 -31.53
C ARG A 11 -20.69 -31.86 -30.99
N LEU A 12 -19.85 -32.86 -31.26
CA LEU A 12 -18.46 -32.87 -30.82
C LEU A 12 -17.67 -31.70 -31.42
N GLN A 13 -17.89 -31.38 -32.70
CA GLN A 13 -17.29 -30.21 -33.34
C GLN A 13 -17.73 -28.90 -32.67
N LYS A 14 -19.01 -28.77 -32.30
CA LYS A 14 -19.51 -27.60 -31.55
C LYS A 14 -18.90 -27.50 -30.15
N GLU A 15 -18.81 -28.60 -29.42
CA GLU A 15 -18.20 -28.61 -28.09
C GLU A 15 -16.70 -28.32 -28.14
N ILE A 16 -15.98 -28.90 -29.09
CA ILE A 16 -14.57 -28.56 -29.35
C ILE A 16 -14.42 -27.07 -29.68
N GLY A 17 -15.28 -26.53 -30.55
CA GLY A 17 -15.27 -25.10 -30.88
C GLY A 17 -15.49 -24.20 -29.67
N LYS A 18 -16.42 -24.56 -28.76
CA LYS A 18 -16.65 -23.84 -27.50
C LYS A 18 -15.45 -23.94 -26.56
N LEU A 19 -14.88 -25.13 -26.40
CA LEU A 19 -13.69 -25.36 -25.57
C LEU A 19 -12.48 -24.59 -26.10
N SER A 20 -12.21 -24.64 -27.41
CA SER A 20 -11.15 -23.85 -28.03
C SER A 20 -11.33 -22.35 -27.80
N ARG A 21 -12.57 -21.83 -27.93
CA ARG A 21 -12.86 -20.43 -27.61
C ARG A 21 -12.62 -20.12 -26.14
N GLN A 22 -13.05 -21.00 -25.23
CA GLN A 22 -12.83 -20.81 -23.80
C GLN A 22 -11.33 -20.79 -23.45
N VAL A 23 -10.54 -21.70 -24.01
CA VAL A 23 -9.08 -21.75 -23.82
C VAL A 23 -8.42 -20.47 -24.34
N MET A 24 -8.81 -19.98 -25.53
CA MET A 24 -8.29 -18.71 -26.05
C MET A 24 -8.62 -17.52 -25.12
N LEU A 25 -9.84 -17.46 -24.56
CA LEU A 25 -10.21 -16.41 -23.62
C LEU A 25 -9.46 -16.51 -22.30
N GLN A 26 -9.24 -17.73 -21.79
CA GLN A 26 -8.44 -17.95 -20.58
C GLN A 26 -6.99 -17.54 -20.81
N GLN A 27 -6.42 -17.85 -21.98
CA GLN A 27 -5.07 -17.44 -22.35
C GLN A 27 -4.94 -15.92 -22.42
N LEU A 28 -5.89 -15.24 -23.08
CA LEU A 28 -5.92 -13.77 -23.13
C LEU A 28 -6.01 -13.14 -21.74
N PHE A 29 -6.84 -13.71 -20.86
CA PHE A 29 -6.97 -13.25 -19.47
C PHE A 29 -5.66 -13.42 -18.69
N ILE A 30 -4.98 -14.56 -18.85
CA ILE A 30 -3.70 -14.82 -18.19
C ILE A 30 -2.62 -13.86 -18.70
N GLU A 31 -2.56 -13.63 -20.01
CA GLU A 31 -1.60 -12.69 -20.60
C GLU A 31 -1.82 -11.26 -20.11
N GLU A 32 -3.08 -10.82 -20.06
CA GLU A 32 -3.42 -9.50 -19.55
C GLU A 32 -3.13 -9.38 -18.04
N LYS A 33 -3.38 -10.45 -17.28
CA LYS A 33 -3.01 -10.53 -15.87
C LYS A 33 -1.50 -10.42 -15.69
N ILE A 34 -0.69 -11.17 -16.45
CA ILE A 34 0.78 -11.13 -16.35
C ILE A 34 1.31 -9.75 -16.74
N ARG A 35 0.77 -9.15 -17.81
CA ARG A 35 1.12 -7.78 -18.24
C ARG A 35 0.80 -6.77 -17.14
N SER A 36 -0.37 -6.89 -16.53
CA SER A 36 -0.80 -6.02 -15.43
C SER A 36 -0.04 -6.28 -14.14
N ASP A 37 0.38 -7.51 -13.86
CA ASP A 37 1.08 -7.91 -12.63
C ASP A 37 2.54 -7.47 -12.65
N GLY A 38 3.18 -7.43 -13.83
CA GLY A 38 4.56 -6.97 -13.97
C GLY A 38 4.75 -5.47 -13.69
N ASP A 39 3.70 -4.68 -13.87
CA ASP A 39 3.75 -3.23 -13.63
C ASP A 39 3.94 -2.93 -12.14
N SER A 40 4.78 -1.93 -11.86
CA SER A 40 5.04 -1.52 -10.48
C SER A 40 3.80 -0.91 -9.84
N GLY A 41 3.56 -1.24 -8.57
CA GLY A 41 2.49 -0.65 -7.79
C GLY A 41 1.95 -1.57 -6.72
N LEU A 42 1.05 -1.01 -5.90
CA LEU A 42 0.28 -1.76 -4.92
C LEU A 42 -0.68 -2.70 -5.64
N LYS A 43 -0.59 -4.01 -5.39
CA LYS A 43 -1.46 -5.03 -6.00
C LYS A 43 -2.60 -5.45 -5.10
N GLN A 44 -2.31 -5.54 -3.81
CA GLN A 44 -3.29 -6.03 -2.84
C GLN A 44 -2.98 -5.50 -1.45
N THR A 45 -4.02 -5.23 -0.68
CA THR A 45 -3.96 -5.10 0.77
C THR A 45 -4.72 -6.27 1.39
N ARG A 46 -4.44 -6.59 2.64
CA ARG A 46 -5.17 -7.64 3.37
C ARG A 46 -6.67 -7.41 3.27
N ILE A 47 -7.36 -8.39 2.71
CA ILE A 47 -8.79 -8.32 2.41
C ILE A 47 -9.57 -8.47 3.72
N ILE A 48 -10.38 -7.46 4.05
CA ILE A 48 -11.27 -7.47 5.22
C ILE A 48 -12.75 -7.56 4.80
N ASN A 49 -13.11 -7.12 3.58
CA ASN A 49 -14.46 -7.22 3.01
C ASN A 49 -14.34 -7.63 1.53
N ASP A 50 -15.34 -8.33 0.94
CA ASP A 50 -15.38 -8.66 -0.51
C ASP A 50 -16.66 -8.22 -1.27
N GLY A 51 -16.61 -8.05 -2.61
CA GLY A 51 -17.75 -7.65 -3.45
C GLY A 51 -17.39 -7.21 -4.87
N THR A 52 -18.41 -6.96 -5.71
CA THR A 52 -18.26 -6.85 -7.18
C THR A 52 -18.08 -5.45 -7.76
N LYS A 53 -18.06 -4.39 -6.93
CA LYS A 53 -18.00 -3.01 -7.40
C LYS A 53 -16.55 -2.53 -7.60
N PRO A 54 -16.26 -1.55 -8.47
CA PRO A 54 -14.88 -1.10 -8.72
C PRO A 54 -14.11 -0.63 -7.47
N TYR A 55 -14.78 0.01 -6.51
CA TYR A 55 -14.19 0.42 -5.23
C TYR A 55 -14.00 -0.74 -4.22
N HIS A 56 -14.32 -1.97 -4.64
CA HIS A 56 -14.01 -3.19 -3.91
C HIS A 56 -12.61 -3.75 -4.27
N PHE A 57 -11.83 -3.03 -5.08
CA PHE A 57 -10.51 -3.47 -5.51
C PHE A 57 -9.56 -3.70 -4.32
N PRO A 58 -8.74 -4.76 -4.32
CA PRO A 58 -7.92 -5.11 -3.17
C PRO A 58 -6.92 -4.04 -2.69
N THR A 59 -6.63 -3.01 -3.47
CA THR A 59 -5.63 -1.95 -3.18
C THR A 59 -6.18 -0.77 -2.38
N THR A 60 -7.49 -0.52 -2.43
CA THR A 60 -8.14 0.71 -1.91
C THR A 60 -9.14 0.44 -0.78
N ARG A 61 -9.24 -0.82 -0.34
CA ARG A 61 -10.46 -1.37 0.26
C ARG A 61 -10.35 -1.93 1.67
N SER A 62 -9.24 -1.71 2.36
CA SER A 62 -9.39 -1.57 3.80
C SER A 62 -10.24 -0.32 4.02
N LYS A 63 -11.26 -0.38 4.89
CA LYS A 63 -12.22 0.70 5.22
C LYS A 63 -11.59 2.04 5.63
N ARG A 64 -10.27 2.18 5.55
CA ARG A 64 -9.44 3.27 6.03
C ARG A 64 -8.64 4.01 4.94
N GLY A 65 -8.68 3.55 3.68
CA GLY A 65 -8.05 4.24 2.55
C GLY A 65 -7.06 3.37 1.76
N VAL A 66 -6.23 4.02 0.94
CA VAL A 66 -5.15 3.38 0.16
C VAL A 66 -4.19 2.65 1.10
N ALA A 67 -3.75 1.44 0.73
CA ALA A 67 -2.83 0.63 1.55
C ALA A 67 -3.31 0.34 2.99
N ALA A 68 -4.61 0.51 3.28
CA ALA A 68 -5.15 0.43 4.63
C ALA A 68 -4.52 1.40 5.64
N ILE A 69 -3.96 2.52 5.16
CA ILE A 69 -3.31 3.53 6.00
C ILE A 69 -4.35 4.12 6.97
N HIS A 70 -3.99 4.22 8.25
CA HIS A 70 -4.86 4.78 9.28
C HIS A 70 -4.09 5.34 10.47
N ASP A 71 -4.78 6.11 11.30
CA ASP A 71 -4.20 6.66 12.51
C ASP A 71 -4.06 5.60 13.61
N HIS A 72 -2.97 5.71 14.36
CA HIS A 72 -2.84 5.14 15.69
C HIS A 72 -2.75 6.28 16.70
N SER A 73 -3.87 6.95 16.96
CA SER A 73 -3.97 8.12 17.85
C SER A 73 -3.46 7.92 19.29
N HIS A 74 -3.26 6.68 19.74
CA HIS A 74 -2.70 6.33 21.05
C HIS A 74 -1.18 6.11 21.04
N MET A 75 -0.52 6.20 19.88
CA MET A 75 0.91 5.99 19.73
C MET A 75 1.58 7.21 19.10
N LYS A 76 2.74 7.59 19.61
CA LYS A 76 3.50 8.73 19.07
C LYS A 76 4.07 8.34 17.71
N ARG A 77 3.78 9.12 16.66
CA ARG A 77 4.39 9.00 15.32
C ARG A 77 4.15 7.67 14.59
N THR A 78 3.32 6.78 15.10
CA THR A 78 2.99 5.52 14.44
C THR A 78 1.87 5.71 13.42
N ILE A 79 2.08 5.25 12.19
CA ILE A 79 1.01 5.09 11.20
C ILE A 79 0.64 3.62 11.14
N GLY A 80 -0.65 3.32 11.15
CA GLY A 80 -1.13 1.97 10.88
C GLY A 80 -1.13 1.71 9.39
N VAL A 81 -0.38 0.71 8.93
CA VAL A 81 -0.37 0.30 7.52
C VAL A 81 -0.80 -1.16 7.44
N GLY A 82 -1.68 -1.48 6.49
CA GLY A 82 -2.10 -2.86 6.31
C GLY A 82 -1.00 -3.68 5.69
N GLU A 83 -1.02 -4.98 5.96
CA GLU A 83 -0.33 -5.97 5.12
C GLU A 83 -0.69 -5.74 3.66
N PHE A 84 0.32 -5.54 2.82
CA PHE A 84 0.14 -5.31 1.41
C PHE A 84 1.14 -6.07 0.55
N VAL A 85 0.74 -6.29 -0.69
CA VAL A 85 1.56 -6.83 -1.77
C VAL A 85 1.79 -5.70 -2.76
N ALA A 86 3.06 -5.42 -3.04
CA ALA A 86 3.49 -4.45 -4.03
C ALA A 86 4.44 -5.12 -5.01
N VAL A 87 4.37 -4.72 -6.28
CA VAL A 87 5.37 -5.09 -7.28
C VAL A 87 6.27 -3.89 -7.48
N LEU A 88 7.59 -4.08 -7.38
CA LEU A 88 8.59 -3.05 -7.66
C LEU A 88 9.52 -3.61 -8.73
N ASN A 89 9.54 -2.98 -9.91
CA ASN A 89 10.34 -3.40 -11.05
C ASN A 89 10.18 -4.90 -11.41
N GLY A 90 8.94 -5.40 -11.38
CA GLY A 90 8.61 -6.80 -11.69
C GLY A 90 8.87 -7.81 -10.56
N VAL A 91 9.35 -7.37 -9.40
CA VAL A 91 9.54 -8.22 -8.23
C VAL A 91 8.40 -7.99 -7.24
N GLU A 92 7.74 -9.06 -6.82
CA GLU A 92 6.68 -9.00 -5.81
C GLU A 92 7.27 -8.96 -4.39
N PHE A 93 6.84 -7.96 -3.62
CA PHE A 93 7.14 -7.80 -2.20
C PHE A 93 5.83 -7.90 -1.43
N ARG A 94 5.83 -8.73 -0.38
CA ARG A 94 4.71 -8.83 0.56
C ARG A 94 5.15 -8.36 1.92
N THR A 95 4.45 -7.37 2.45
CA THR A 95 4.65 -6.93 3.83
C THR A 95 3.86 -7.81 4.79
N ARG A 96 4.38 -7.89 6.02
CA ARG A 96 3.60 -8.27 7.19
C ARG A 96 2.84 -7.05 7.73
N HIS A 97 2.02 -7.26 8.76
CA HIS A 97 1.40 -6.15 9.48
C HIS A 97 2.51 -5.23 9.96
N ASN A 98 2.49 -4.01 9.45
CA ASN A 98 3.55 -3.05 9.64
C ASN A 98 2.93 -1.76 10.15
N ASP A 99 3.22 -1.44 11.40
CA ASP A 99 2.85 -0.17 11.99
C ASP A 99 4.16 0.61 12.18
N PRO A 100 4.73 1.19 11.10
CA PRO A 100 6.02 1.87 11.18
C PRO A 100 5.90 3.20 11.93
N GLU A 101 6.97 3.56 12.64
CA GLU A 101 7.16 4.93 13.12
C GLU A 101 7.56 5.85 11.95
N LEU A 102 6.93 7.03 11.86
CA LEU A 102 7.29 8.07 10.92
C LEU A 102 8.64 8.68 11.26
N ARG A 103 9.63 8.35 10.43
CA ARG A 103 11.01 8.84 10.54
C ARG A 103 11.52 9.35 9.21
N MET A 104 12.55 10.18 9.27
CA MET A 104 13.32 10.62 8.11
C MET A 104 14.75 10.09 8.19
N PRO A 105 15.47 9.99 7.06
CA PRO A 105 16.91 9.72 7.08
C PRO A 105 17.65 10.71 7.99
N SER A 106 18.66 10.24 8.72
CA SER A 106 19.45 11.12 9.58
C SER A 106 20.09 12.25 8.77
N THR A 107 20.01 13.48 9.26
CA THR A 107 20.67 14.65 8.67
C THR A 107 22.07 14.88 9.23
N THR A 108 22.43 14.14 10.29
CA THR A 108 23.69 14.30 11.04
C THR A 108 24.62 13.10 10.90
N SER A 109 24.11 11.94 10.50
CA SER A 109 24.86 10.72 10.28
C SER A 109 24.73 10.19 8.85
N ASN A 110 25.78 9.55 8.37
CA ASN A 110 25.80 8.84 7.08
C ASN A 110 25.75 7.31 7.25
N ASN A 111 25.48 6.80 8.45
CA ASN A 111 25.41 5.37 8.66
C ASN A 111 24.18 4.78 7.94
N PHE A 112 24.35 3.55 7.47
CA PHE A 112 23.31 2.85 6.73
C PHE A 112 22.04 2.67 7.57
N LEU A 113 20.88 3.05 6.99
CA LEU A 113 19.54 2.99 7.61
C LEU A 113 19.37 3.79 8.91
N GLU A 114 20.29 4.71 9.23
CA GLU A 114 20.12 5.58 10.38
C GLU A 114 19.02 6.63 10.13
N THR A 115 18.14 6.80 11.10
CA THR A 115 16.93 7.62 10.99
C THR A 115 16.74 8.52 12.21
N GLU A 116 16.07 9.64 12.00
CA GLU A 116 15.69 10.61 13.04
C GLU A 116 14.20 10.96 13.00
N GLU A 117 13.70 11.61 14.05
CA GLU A 117 12.29 12.01 14.14
C GLU A 117 11.97 13.10 13.10
N ILE A 118 10.86 12.95 12.37
CA ILE A 118 10.38 14.00 11.46
C ILE A 118 9.93 15.23 12.27
N PRO A 119 10.42 16.45 12.00
CA PRO A 119 9.92 17.64 12.66
C PRO A 119 8.44 17.88 12.30
N PHE A 120 7.65 18.34 13.27
CA PHE A 120 6.26 18.71 12.97
C PHE A 120 6.22 19.92 12.03
N PRO A 121 5.25 19.98 11.10
CA PRO A 121 5.08 21.14 10.24
C PRO A 121 4.72 22.38 11.06
N ASP A 122 5.13 23.54 10.58
CA ASP A 122 4.78 24.82 11.20
C ASP A 122 3.26 25.04 11.19
N VAL A 123 2.76 25.58 12.30
CA VAL A 123 1.35 25.95 12.45
C VAL A 123 1.16 27.38 11.93
N PRO A 124 0.09 27.68 11.16
CA PRO A 124 -0.20 29.04 10.72
C PRO A 124 -0.23 30.04 11.90
N PRO A 125 0.42 31.22 11.79
CA PRO A 125 0.43 32.22 12.86
C PRO A 125 -0.96 32.65 13.31
N GLU A 126 -1.95 32.66 12.41
CA GLU A 126 -3.34 33.00 12.68
C GLU A 126 -3.98 32.06 13.72
N VAL A 127 -3.49 30.82 13.81
CA VAL A 127 -3.87 29.87 14.84
C VAL A 127 -3.19 30.23 16.16
N THR A 128 -1.86 30.37 16.18
CA THR A 128 -1.09 30.59 17.42
C THR A 128 -1.35 31.96 18.06
N GLN A 129 -1.79 32.95 17.28
CA GLN A 129 -2.17 34.29 17.75
C GLN A 129 -3.53 34.32 18.45
N LYS A 130 -4.34 33.25 18.42
CA LYS A 130 -5.61 33.24 19.17
C LYS A 130 -5.31 33.22 20.67
N PRO A 131 -6.04 34.02 21.47
CA PRO A 131 -5.74 34.22 22.89
C PRO A 131 -6.08 33.01 23.77
N THR A 132 -6.88 32.07 23.28
CA THR A 132 -7.32 30.88 24.02
C THR A 132 -7.11 29.62 23.20
N GLU A 133 -6.80 28.51 23.87
CA GLU A 133 -6.65 27.20 23.22
C GLU A 133 -7.90 26.80 22.42
N ALA A 134 -9.09 27.06 22.96
CA ALA A 134 -10.35 26.82 22.25
C ALA A 134 -10.43 27.62 20.94
N GLY A 135 -9.96 28.87 20.95
CA GLY A 135 -9.85 29.71 19.75
C GLY A 135 -8.82 29.17 18.75
N GLN A 136 -7.69 28.66 19.23
CA GLN A 136 -6.67 28.01 18.38
C GLN A 136 -7.27 26.77 17.69
N VAL A 137 -7.95 25.89 18.45
CA VAL A 137 -8.62 24.70 17.92
C VAL A 137 -9.67 25.06 16.87
N GLN A 138 -10.48 26.08 17.14
CA GLN A 138 -11.50 26.54 16.20
C GLN A 138 -10.88 27.08 14.91
N GLU A 139 -9.82 27.90 15.01
CA GLU A 139 -9.13 28.42 13.82
C GLU A 139 -8.50 27.27 13.02
N MET A 140 -7.83 26.33 13.68
CA MET A 140 -7.21 25.19 13.00
C MET A 140 -8.24 24.33 12.25
N ARG A 141 -9.46 24.17 12.78
CA ARG A 141 -10.56 23.50 12.07
C ARG A 141 -10.95 24.22 10.78
N GLU A 142 -10.94 25.55 10.77
CA GLU A 142 -11.22 26.32 9.55
C GLU A 142 -10.09 26.20 8.51
N TRP A 143 -8.84 26.04 8.93
CA TRP A 143 -7.73 25.66 8.02
C TRP A 143 -7.94 24.27 7.41
N PHE A 144 -8.36 23.29 8.21
CA PHE A 144 -8.72 21.96 7.68
C PHE A 144 -9.94 22.01 6.75
N ARG A 145 -10.95 22.83 7.05
CA ARG A 145 -12.09 23.07 6.17
C ARG A 145 -11.65 23.66 4.83
N ALA A 146 -10.80 24.68 4.86
CA ALA A 146 -10.23 25.30 3.67
C ALA A 146 -9.48 24.28 2.78
N PHE A 147 -8.68 23.40 3.40
CA PHE A 147 -8.03 22.29 2.69
C PHE A 147 -9.03 21.29 2.12
N ASN A 148 -10.03 20.87 2.89
CA ASN A 148 -11.06 19.93 2.45
C ASN A 148 -11.84 20.47 1.24
N ASP A 149 -12.24 21.74 1.30
CA ASP A 149 -13.05 22.41 0.30
C ASP A 149 -12.22 22.94 -0.88
N GLN A 150 -10.89 22.76 -0.82
CA GLN A 150 -9.91 23.29 -1.78
C GLN A 150 -10.04 24.82 -1.98
N ASN A 151 -10.46 25.54 -0.94
CA ASN A 151 -10.65 26.99 -0.96
C ASN A 151 -9.51 27.70 -0.23
N HIS A 152 -8.65 28.38 -0.98
CA HIS A 152 -7.45 29.04 -0.45
C HIS A 152 -7.55 30.58 -0.46
N THR A 153 -8.76 31.16 -0.52
CA THR A 153 -8.92 32.62 -0.59
C THR A 153 -8.64 33.32 0.75
N GLU A 154 -9.17 32.78 1.85
CA GLU A 154 -8.98 33.34 3.20
C GLU A 154 -7.85 32.64 3.97
N ARG A 155 -7.75 31.32 3.82
CA ARG A 155 -6.76 30.47 4.50
C ARG A 155 -5.95 29.74 3.45
N ASP A 156 -4.83 30.32 3.04
CA ASP A 156 -3.96 29.72 2.04
C ASP A 156 -3.17 28.54 2.63
N TYR A 157 -3.86 27.40 2.76
CA TYR A 157 -3.34 26.18 3.36
C TYR A 157 -2.10 25.64 2.63
N ARG A 158 -1.89 25.99 1.36
CA ARG A 158 -0.81 25.45 0.51
C ARG A 158 0.59 25.73 1.06
N LYS A 159 0.73 26.79 1.87
CA LYS A 159 2.00 27.16 2.53
C LYS A 159 2.38 26.19 3.66
N TYR A 160 1.39 25.62 4.31
CA TYR A 160 1.55 24.83 5.54
C TYR A 160 1.26 23.34 5.30
N PHE A 161 0.30 23.02 4.44
CA PHE A 161 -0.18 21.67 4.16
C PHE A 161 0.50 21.19 2.88
N LYS A 162 1.76 20.78 3.02
CA LYS A 162 2.59 20.38 1.88
C LYS A 162 2.10 19.04 1.33
N PRO A 163 1.86 18.92 0.01
CA PRO A 163 1.64 17.61 -0.58
C PRO A 163 2.94 16.80 -0.47
N VAL A 164 2.87 15.63 0.15
CA VAL A 164 4.00 14.71 0.28
C VAL A 164 3.83 13.60 -0.73
N LEU A 165 4.82 13.42 -1.60
CA LEU A 165 4.88 12.24 -2.46
C LEU A 165 5.31 11.04 -1.61
N CYS A 166 4.43 10.05 -1.52
CA CYS A 166 4.74 8.78 -0.89
C CYS A 166 5.17 7.78 -1.97
N TYR A 167 6.32 7.15 -1.78
CA TYR A 167 6.81 6.09 -2.64
C TYR A 167 7.26 4.91 -1.78
N LEU A 168 7.32 3.72 -2.39
CA LEU A 168 7.88 2.53 -1.79
C LEU A 168 9.20 2.21 -2.50
N GLU A 169 10.27 2.08 -1.72
CA GLU A 169 11.57 1.64 -2.20
C GLU A 169 11.85 0.22 -1.73
N GLY A 170 12.44 -0.58 -2.62
CA GLY A 170 12.95 -1.91 -2.32
C GLY A 170 14.42 -1.95 -2.66
N MET A 171 15.24 -2.49 -1.76
CA MET A 171 16.66 -2.74 -2.00
C MET A 171 17.01 -4.19 -1.67
N TRP A 172 17.97 -4.74 -2.41
CA TRP A 172 18.58 -6.02 -2.06
C TRP A 172 19.75 -5.75 -1.12
N VAL A 173 19.62 -6.17 0.14
CA VAL A 173 20.73 -6.13 1.08
C VAL A 173 21.45 -7.47 1.01
N TYR A 174 22.69 -7.46 0.54
CA TYR A 174 23.57 -8.60 0.67
C TYR A 174 24.06 -8.64 2.11
N ASP A 175 23.49 -9.53 2.91
CA ASP A 175 23.99 -9.72 4.25
C ASP A 175 24.26 -11.18 4.58
N ASN A 176 25.35 -11.40 5.33
CA ASN A 176 25.80 -12.70 5.82
C ASN A 176 25.16 -13.03 7.18
N TYR A 177 23.99 -12.47 7.49
CA TYR A 177 23.39 -12.71 8.80
C TYR A 177 22.85 -14.14 8.93
N SER A 178 23.23 -14.79 10.03
CA SER A 178 22.54 -15.98 10.56
C SER A 178 21.17 -15.65 11.17
N HIS A 179 20.80 -14.36 11.23
CA HIS A 179 19.59 -13.84 11.86
C HIS A 179 18.98 -12.72 11.00
N ILE A 180 17.67 -12.76 10.77
CA ILE A 180 16.97 -11.63 10.14
C ILE A 180 16.83 -10.54 11.20
N LEU A 181 17.49 -9.39 10.99
CA LEU A 181 17.32 -8.20 11.82
C LEU A 181 16.00 -7.52 11.48
N GLU A 182 15.38 -6.89 12.49
CA GLU A 182 14.22 -6.04 12.29
C GLU A 182 14.55 -4.85 11.37
N PRO A 183 13.93 -4.74 10.17
CA PRO A 183 14.29 -3.68 9.23
C PRO A 183 13.74 -2.30 9.61
N PHE A 184 12.78 -2.23 10.55
CA PHE A 184 12.23 -0.96 11.04
C PHE A 184 11.78 -1.09 12.50
N LEU A 185 11.75 0.03 13.20
CA LEU A 185 11.19 0.10 14.54
C LEU A 185 9.67 -0.03 14.48
N SER A 186 9.13 -1.06 15.13
CA SER A 186 7.70 -1.20 15.38
C SER A 186 7.46 -1.60 16.82
N ASP A 187 6.61 -0.84 17.51
CA ASP A 187 6.20 -1.13 18.89
C ASP A 187 5.23 -2.31 18.97
N ARG A 188 4.65 -2.74 17.84
CA ARG A 188 3.58 -3.75 17.78
C ARG A 188 3.98 -5.05 17.11
N HIS A 189 4.88 -5.01 16.13
CA HIS A 189 5.22 -6.16 15.31
C HIS A 189 6.73 -6.34 15.24
N GLN A 190 7.28 -7.07 16.20
CA GLN A 190 8.68 -7.50 16.19
C GLN A 190 8.81 -8.96 15.70
N PHE A 191 9.94 -9.27 15.09
CA PHE A 191 10.37 -10.56 14.59
C PHE A 191 10.98 -11.28 15.78
N ASP A 192 10.25 -12.24 16.35
CA ASP A 192 10.87 -13.31 17.12
C ASP A 192 11.45 -14.33 16.13
N ALA A 193 12.57 -13.97 15.50
CA ALA A 193 13.25 -14.78 14.49
C ALA A 193 14.48 -15.48 15.06
N SER A 194 14.32 -16.20 16.17
CA SER A 194 15.39 -17.06 16.72
C SER A 194 15.64 -18.33 15.88
N THR A 195 14.75 -18.69 14.95
CA THR A 195 14.87 -19.92 14.12
C THR A 195 14.34 -19.73 12.70
N LEU A 196 15.12 -19.14 11.80
CA LEU A 196 14.90 -19.25 10.35
C LEU A 196 16.14 -19.86 9.70
N MET A 197 16.08 -21.17 9.44
CA MET A 197 17.10 -21.87 8.66
C MET A 197 17.05 -21.40 7.20
N ILE A 198 18.01 -20.58 6.79
CA ILE A 198 18.28 -20.34 5.37
C ILE A 198 18.90 -21.64 4.82
N SER A 199 18.15 -22.36 3.99
CA SER A 199 18.67 -23.47 3.19
C SER A 199 19.74 -22.94 2.24
N LYS A 200 21.01 -23.05 2.63
CA LYS A 200 22.15 -22.86 1.72
C LYS A 200 22.02 -23.89 0.59
N ARG A 201 21.66 -23.44 -0.62
CA ARG A 201 21.87 -24.26 -1.82
C ARG A 201 23.38 -24.41 -2.01
N LYS A 202 23.85 -25.65 -1.98
CA LYS A 202 25.18 -26.06 -2.45
C LYS A 202 25.27 -25.91 -3.95
#